data_AF-A0A439DUG8-F1
#
_entry.id   AF-A0A439DUG8-F1
#
_cell.length_a   1.000
_cell.length_b   1.000
_cell.length_c   1.000
_cell.angle_alpha   90.00
_cell.angle_beta   90.00
_cell.angle_gamma   90.00
#
_symmetry.space_group_name_H-M   'P 1'
#
loop_
_entity.id
_entity.type
_entity.pdbx_description
1 polymer ?
#
loop_
_entity_poly.entity_id
_entity_poly.type
_entity_poly.pdbx_seq_one_letter_code
_entity_poly.pdbx_strand_id
1 'polypeptide(L)'
;MLGAVGALAATTIGLPTAAAQPQCTAAGLSTALGSVSTATGDYLSTHSGANDVITDAGAMPPGEGENAIRAYFVAHPQEWADLQAIAQPLHTLRDQCDVDVAPAQIARLFDAMAS
;
A
#
# COMPACT_ATOMS: atom_id res chain seq x y z
N MET A 1 -31.85 44.72 -27.45
CA MET A 1 -32.45 44.97 -26.12
C MET A 1 -31.72 44.13 -25.09
N LEU A 2 -31.43 44.76 -23.95
CA LEU A 2 -30.82 44.27 -22.72
C LEU A 2 -31.43 42.97 -22.15
N GLY A 3 -30.61 42.16 -21.47
CA GLY A 3 -31.02 41.11 -20.53
C GLY A 3 -29.93 40.03 -20.38
N ALA A 4 -28.82 40.27 -19.68
CA ALA A 4 -28.63 40.13 -18.23
C ALA A 4 -28.70 38.67 -17.71
N VAL A 5 -27.50 38.13 -17.44
CA VAL A 5 -27.08 37.30 -16.29
C VAL A 5 -27.98 36.12 -15.88
N GLY A 6 -27.51 34.91 -16.18
CA GLY A 6 -27.80 33.69 -15.42
C GLY A 6 -26.46 33.01 -15.11
N ALA A 7 -25.97 33.20 -13.89
CA ALA A 7 -24.70 32.68 -13.42
C ALA A 7 -24.69 31.14 -13.50
N LEU A 8 -23.90 30.59 -14.41
CA LEU A 8 -23.36 29.25 -14.23
C LEU A 8 -22.28 29.36 -13.15
N ALA A 9 -22.71 29.35 -11.90
CA ALA A 9 -21.84 28.89 -10.83
C ALA A 9 -21.59 27.41 -11.12
N ALA A 10 -20.62 27.13 -11.99
CA ALA A 10 -19.89 25.89 -11.90
C ALA A 10 -19.27 25.93 -10.51
N THR A 11 -19.95 25.32 -9.54
CA THR A 11 -19.32 24.87 -8.33
C THR A 11 -18.27 23.88 -8.80
N THR A 12 -17.08 24.39 -9.12
CA THR A 12 -15.87 23.63 -8.92
C THR A 12 -15.92 23.27 -7.45
N ILE A 13 -16.47 22.10 -7.15
CA ILE A 13 -16.08 21.35 -5.97
C ILE A 13 -14.61 21.12 -6.25
N GLY A 14 -13.79 22.11 -5.88
CA GLY A 14 -12.41 21.90 -5.54
C GLY A 14 -12.49 20.96 -4.36
N LEU A 15 -12.64 19.67 -4.65
CA LEU A 15 -12.06 18.66 -3.78
C LEU A 15 -10.66 19.20 -3.56
N PRO A 16 -10.25 19.46 -2.32
CA PRO A 16 -8.86 19.74 -2.11
C PRO A 16 -8.17 18.52 -2.73
N THR A 17 -7.43 18.71 -3.82
CA THR A 17 -6.20 17.95 -4.00
C THR A 17 -5.25 18.49 -2.93
N ALA A 18 -5.67 18.38 -1.66
CA ALA A 18 -4.73 18.16 -0.62
C ALA A 18 -3.96 16.97 -1.17
N ALA A 19 -2.71 17.19 -1.54
CA ALA A 19 -1.71 16.28 -1.04
C ALA A 19 -2.07 16.14 0.44
N ALA A 20 -2.90 15.13 0.76
CA ALA A 20 -3.40 14.92 2.09
C ALA A 20 -2.13 14.92 2.91
N GLN A 21 -2.01 15.85 3.86
CA GLN A 21 -1.01 15.68 4.90
C GLN A 21 -1.11 14.21 5.30
N PRO A 22 -0.01 13.45 5.27
CA PRO A 22 0.00 12.03 5.61
C PRO A 22 -0.92 11.89 6.81
N GLN A 23 -2.03 11.21 6.60
CA GLN A 23 -3.07 11.12 7.60
C GLN A 23 -2.52 10.07 8.55
N CYS A 24 -1.65 10.51 9.47
CA CYS A 24 -0.98 9.72 10.51
C CYS A 24 -2.02 9.15 11.47
N THR A 25 -2.83 8.25 10.92
CA THR A 25 -4.11 7.77 11.40
C THR A 25 -4.26 6.35 10.89
N ALA A 26 -5.01 5.53 11.62
CA ALA A 26 -5.31 4.17 11.17
C ALA A 26 -6.00 4.15 9.79
N ALA A 27 -6.82 5.16 9.48
CA ALA A 27 -7.49 5.28 8.18
C ALA A 27 -6.50 5.53 7.04
N GLY A 28 -5.59 6.50 7.20
CA GLY A 28 -4.55 6.80 6.20
C GLY A 28 -3.61 5.61 5.97
N LEU A 29 -3.18 4.95 7.05
CA LEU A 29 -2.41 3.71 6.95
C LEU A 29 -3.18 2.61 6.22
N SER A 30 -4.46 2.41 6.55
CA SER A 30 -5.29 1.39 5.89
C SER A 30 -5.48 1.67 4.40
N THR A 31 -5.63 2.93 4.01
CA THR A 31 -5.69 3.33 2.59
C THR A 31 -4.37 3.05 1.88
N ALA A 32 -3.23 3.38 2.49
CA ALA A 32 -1.92 3.09 1.91
C ALA A 32 -1.64 1.58 1.82
N LEU A 33 -2.00 0.81 2.85
CA LEU A 33 -1.92 -0.65 2.81
C LEU A 33 -2.81 -1.22 1.71
N GLY A 34 -4.04 -0.72 1.55
CA GLY A 34 -4.95 -1.17 0.50
C GLY A 34 -4.41 -0.92 -0.92
N SER A 35 -3.81 0.24 -1.16
CA SER A 35 -3.21 0.54 -2.47
C SER A 35 -1.98 -0.32 -2.75
N VAL A 36 -1.10 -0.49 -1.76
CA VAL A 36 0.08 -1.37 -1.88
C VAL A 36 -0.35 -2.82 -2.09
N SER A 37 -1.32 -3.33 -1.34
CA SER A 37 -1.84 -4.69 -1.49
C SER A 37 -2.44 -4.93 -2.87
N THR A 38 -3.22 -3.98 -3.40
CA THR A 38 -3.77 -4.08 -4.76
C THR A 38 -2.67 -4.14 -5.80
N ALA A 39 -1.72 -3.19 -5.76
CA ALA A 39 -0.61 -3.15 -6.70
C ALA A 39 0.30 -4.38 -6.60
N THR A 40 0.48 -4.92 -5.39
CA THR A 40 1.23 -6.16 -5.15
C THR A 40 0.51 -7.34 -5.78
N GLY A 41 -0.82 -7.44 -5.62
CA GLY A 41 -1.62 -8.48 -6.27
C GLY A 41 -1.53 -8.43 -7.79
N ASP A 42 -1.65 -7.24 -8.37
CA ASP A 42 -1.51 -7.05 -9.82
C ASP A 42 -0.10 -7.45 -10.31
N TYR A 43 0.94 -7.06 -9.57
CA TYR A 43 2.32 -7.44 -9.86
C TYR A 43 2.51 -8.96 -9.81
N LEU A 44 2.11 -9.61 -8.72
CA LEU A 44 2.27 -11.06 -8.54
C LEU A 44 1.46 -11.86 -9.57
N SER A 45 0.31 -11.35 -10.02
CA SER A 45 -0.49 -12.00 -11.08
C SER A 45 0.25 -12.12 -12.42
N THR A 46 1.24 -11.25 -12.65
CA THR A 46 2.09 -11.24 -13.85
C THR A 46 3.49 -11.78 -13.61
N HIS A 47 3.84 -12.13 -12.36
CA HIS A 47 5.14 -12.63 -11.94
C HIS A 47 4.98 -13.96 -11.19
N SER A 48 4.78 -15.05 -11.93
CA SER A 48 4.48 -16.37 -11.33
C SER A 48 5.58 -16.85 -10.38
N GLY A 49 6.86 -16.60 -10.68
CA GLY A 49 7.96 -17.00 -9.79
C GLY A 49 7.91 -16.32 -8.41
N ALA A 50 7.69 -15.01 -8.38
CA ALA A 50 7.51 -14.26 -7.14
C ALA A 50 6.23 -14.70 -6.40
N ASN A 51 5.15 -14.94 -7.14
CA ASN A 51 3.90 -15.43 -6.56
C ASN A 51 4.08 -16.79 -5.88
N ASP A 52 4.77 -17.71 -6.54
CA ASP A 52 4.96 -19.08 -6.06
C ASP A 52 5.84 -19.09 -4.80
N VAL A 53 6.99 -18.39 -4.81
CA VAL A 53 7.87 -18.37 -3.62
C VAL A 53 7.20 -17.72 -2.41
N ILE A 54 6.41 -16.66 -2.60
CA ILE A 54 5.69 -15.99 -1.50
C ILE A 54 4.57 -16.89 -0.98
N THR A 55 3.87 -17.59 -1.86
CA THR A 55 2.81 -18.53 -1.49
C THR A 55 3.37 -19.72 -0.71
N ASP A 56 4.43 -20.35 -1.21
CA ASP A 56 5.07 -21.50 -0.59
C ASP A 56 5.70 -21.14 0.75
N ALA A 57 6.30 -19.95 0.86
CA ALA A 57 6.87 -19.45 2.11
C ALA A 57 5.82 -19.34 3.24
N GLY A 58 4.54 -19.14 2.91
CA GLY A 58 3.45 -19.10 3.89
C GLY A 58 3.16 -20.44 4.57
N ALA A 59 3.57 -21.55 3.95
CA ALA A 59 3.45 -22.90 4.54
C ALA A 59 4.70 -23.33 5.33
N MET A 60 5.79 -22.57 5.23
CA MET A 60 7.06 -22.88 5.87
C MET A 60 7.11 -22.36 7.31
N PRO A 61 7.99 -22.92 8.16
CA PRO A 61 8.36 -22.28 9.42
C PRO A 61 8.81 -20.82 9.18
N PRO A 62 8.48 -19.86 10.07
CA PRO A 62 8.71 -18.43 9.81
C PRO A 62 10.14 -18.07 9.35
N GLY A 63 11.15 -18.73 9.92
CA GLY A 63 12.56 -18.50 9.54
C GLY A 63 12.96 -19.14 8.20
N GLU A 64 12.32 -20.23 7.80
CA GLU A 64 12.57 -20.88 6.51
C GLU A 64 11.89 -20.13 5.38
N GLY A 65 10.64 -19.68 5.58
CA GLY A 65 9.90 -18.88 4.61
C GLY A 65 10.60 -17.55 4.30
N GLU A 66 11.05 -16.82 5.33
CA GLU A 66 11.85 -15.61 5.12
C GLU A 66 13.12 -15.87 4.31
N ASN A 67 13.81 -16.98 4.58
CA ASN A 67 15.04 -17.32 3.87
C ASN A 67 14.76 -17.67 2.40
N ALA A 68 13.67 -18.40 2.11
CA ALA A 68 13.26 -18.73 0.76
C ALA A 68 12.94 -17.47 -0.07
N ILE A 69 12.17 -16.54 0.50
CA ILE A 69 11.86 -15.24 -0.12
C ILE A 69 13.15 -14.47 -0.40
N ARG A 70 14.05 -14.36 0.57
CA ARG A 70 15.33 -13.64 0.39
C ARG A 70 16.19 -14.27 -0.69
N ALA A 71 16.33 -15.59 -0.70
CA ALA A 71 17.12 -16.31 -1.70
C ALA A 71 16.60 -16.07 -3.12
N TYR A 72 15.28 -16.06 -3.30
CA TYR A 72 14.65 -15.74 -4.59
C TYR A 72 14.97 -14.32 -5.04
N PHE A 73 14.73 -13.31 -4.20
CA PHE A 73 14.93 -11.91 -4.59
C PHE A 73 16.41 -11.51 -4.74
N VAL A 74 17.36 -12.27 -4.16
CA VAL A 74 18.79 -12.13 -4.50
C VAL A 74 19.06 -12.52 -5.96
N ALA A 75 18.40 -13.56 -6.47
CA ALA A 75 18.48 -13.95 -7.87
C ALA A 75 17.64 -13.06 -8.81
N HIS A 76 16.62 -12.39 -8.26
CA HIS A 76 15.68 -11.54 -8.98
C HIS A 76 15.68 -10.08 -8.47
N PRO A 77 16.81 -9.34 -8.61
CA PRO A 77 16.95 -8.00 -8.03
C PRO A 77 16.03 -6.95 -8.67
N GLN A 78 15.64 -7.14 -9.93
CA GLN A 78 14.67 -6.26 -10.59
C GLN A 78 13.29 -6.40 -9.95
N GLU A 79 12.84 -7.63 -9.72
CA GLU A 79 11.53 -7.88 -9.10
C GLU A 79 11.46 -7.34 -7.67
N TRP A 80 12.59 -7.43 -6.95
CA TRP A 80 12.73 -6.80 -5.65
C TRP A 80 12.60 -5.27 -5.72
N ALA A 81 13.25 -4.63 -6.70
CA ALA A 81 13.17 -3.19 -6.89
C ALA A 81 11.74 -2.74 -7.25
N ASP A 82 11.03 -3.53 -8.06
CA ASP A 82 9.64 -3.25 -8.45
C ASP A 82 8.71 -3.34 -7.23
N LEU A 83 8.87 -4.37 -6.38
CA LEU A 83 8.13 -4.48 -5.12
C LEU A 83 8.46 -3.37 -4.12
N GLN A 84 9.73 -2.92 -4.08
CA GLN A 84 10.10 -1.74 -3.28
C GLN A 84 9.43 -0.46 -3.80
N ALA A 85 9.31 -0.31 -5.12
CA ALA A 85 8.59 0.82 -5.72
C ALA A 85 7.09 0.77 -5.38
N ILE A 86 6.48 -0.42 -5.41
CA ILE A 86 5.09 -0.64 -4.99
C ILE A 86 4.91 -0.26 -3.51
N ALA A 87 5.86 -0.57 -2.64
CA ALA A 87 5.80 -0.26 -1.21
C ALA A 87 6.07 1.21 -0.84
N GLN A 88 6.40 2.08 -1.80
CA GLN A 88 6.72 3.51 -1.55
C GLN A 88 5.69 4.29 -0.72
N PRO A 89 4.36 4.10 -0.89
CA PRO A 89 3.38 4.79 -0.06
C PRO A 89 3.54 4.49 1.43
N LEU A 90 3.94 3.27 1.80
CA LEU A 90 4.15 2.88 3.20
C LEU A 90 5.44 3.49 3.75
N HIS A 91 6.50 3.53 2.95
CA HIS A 91 7.76 4.20 3.33
C HIS A 91 7.53 5.68 3.57
N THR A 92 6.85 6.34 2.63
CA THR A 92 6.49 7.76 2.73
C THR A 92 5.68 8.05 3.99
N LEU A 93 4.69 7.21 4.31
CA LEU A 93 3.88 7.37 5.51
C LEU A 93 4.70 7.19 6.79
N ARG A 94 5.58 6.18 6.83
CA ARG A 94 6.46 5.93 7.98
C ARG A 94 7.40 7.11 8.23
N ASP A 95 8.02 7.63 7.18
CA ASP A 95 8.98 8.72 7.27
C ASP A 95 8.32 10.03 7.69
N GLN A 96 7.03 10.20 7.38
CA GLN A 96 6.28 11.41 7.70
C GLN A 96 5.56 11.36 9.06
N CYS A 97 5.24 10.17 9.57
CA CYS A 97 4.41 10.00 10.77
C CYS A 97 5.16 9.60 12.04
N ASP A 98 6.50 9.51 12.00
CA ASP A 98 7.37 9.19 13.13
C ASP A 98 6.80 8.11 14.07
N VAL A 99 6.40 6.99 13.45
CA VAL A 99 6.28 5.66 14.06
C VAL A 99 5.14 5.36 15.06
N ASP A 100 4.03 6.11 15.12
CA ASP A 100 2.92 5.73 16.04
C ASP A 100 1.80 4.90 15.42
N VAL A 101 1.69 4.79 14.10
CA VAL A 101 0.70 3.93 13.43
C VAL A 101 1.40 2.99 12.46
N ALA A 102 1.85 1.84 12.98
CA ALA A 102 2.58 0.84 12.21
C ALA A 102 1.63 -0.18 11.55
N PRO A 103 2.01 -0.79 10.39
CA PRO A 103 1.28 -1.91 9.78
C PRO A 103 0.96 -3.05 10.77
N ALA A 104 1.84 -3.27 11.74
CA ALA A 104 1.64 -4.26 12.80
C ALA A 104 0.38 -3.99 13.65
N GLN A 105 -0.04 -2.73 13.85
CA GLN A 105 -1.25 -2.41 14.60
C GLN A 105 -2.52 -2.83 13.84
N ILE A 106 -2.51 -2.67 12.52
CA ILE A 106 -3.59 -3.13 11.65
C ILE A 106 -3.65 -4.66 11.65
N ALA A 107 -2.49 -5.34 11.61
CA ALA A 107 -2.44 -6.80 11.76
C ALA A 107 -3.02 -7.27 13.10
N ARG A 108 -2.68 -6.59 14.21
CA ARG A 108 -3.23 -6.90 15.54
C ARG A 108 -4.74 -6.67 15.63
N LEU A 109 -5.27 -5.65 14.92
CA LEU A 109 -6.71 -5.45 14.77
C LEU A 109 -7.36 -6.64 14.05
N PHE A 110 -6.77 -7.12 12.95
CA PHE A 110 -7.27 -8.29 12.24
C PHE A 110 -7.22 -9.57 13.09
N ASP A 111 -6.13 -9.81 13.80
CA ASP A 111 -6.00 -10.94 14.73
C ASP A 111 -7.08 -10.90 15.82
N ALA A 112 -7.33 -9.73 16.41
CA ALA A 112 -8.33 -9.56 17.46
C ALA A 112 -9.78 -9.74 16.97
N MET A 113 -10.06 -9.53 15.68
CA MET A 113 -11.37 -9.82 15.10
C MET A 113 -11.55 -11.32 14.78
N ALA A 114 -10.44 -12.05 14.59
CA ALA A 114 -10.44 -13.47 14.29
C ALA A 114 -10.49 -14.37 15.54
N SER A 115 -10.27 -13.80 16.73
CA SER A 115 -10.37 -14.47 18.04
C SER A 115 -11.77 -14.42 18.63
#